data_AF-A0A8B3NZU0-F1
#
_entry.id   AF-A0A8B3NZU0-F1
#
_cell.length_a   1.000
_cell.length_b   1.000
_cell.length_c   1.000
_cell.angle_alpha   90.00
_cell.angle_beta   90.00
_cell.angle_gamma   90.00
#
_symmetry.space_group_name_H-M   'P 1'
#
loop_
_entity.id
_entity.type
_entity.pdbx_description
1 polymer ?
#
loop_
_entity_poly.entity_id
_entity_poly.type
_entity_poly.pdbx_seq_one_letter_code
_entity_poly.pdbx_strand_id
1 'polypeptide(L)'
;MKFGSIPIDAAEGAVLAHATAAGERRFRKAHKLSADDVSLLKAAGISEVVAAVLASDDLSEDAAAEKIAESMIHRNIEAKGAATGRVNLHAQAAGIFTVDAAMIDAINAVDPTITIATLARHAPVEKGQMVATVKIIPFAVSSMLVDSVARICAGGEVFAVNVYQPVRVGVIQTVLPGIKQSVLDKTLRVTEARLARSGGRLTAERRTPHEVGTVAEAAASLARDNDLVVIFGASAMSDFGDVVPAAIEKAGGIVIRAGMPVDPGNLLVLGTLGGKRVIGAPGCARSPKENGFDWVLDRLIAGLDVTAKDIAGMGVGGLLMEIPTRPQPREPLPAPKSESAELKVDIVLLAAGRSSRMGGPNKLLALFDGKPLVRRTAERALGSKASGTIVVTGHQRERVRTALSGLDVTFADNPDFANGLSSSLKAGIAKVAGDAAGAMIVLGDMPGVASADLDRLIDAFRKSEGRSVVRASHEGKRGNPVLLPRSLFAAIAHLEGDTGARHLVEAEGLDVVDVEIGKGASIDVDTREALEGAGGVLQD
;
A
#
# COMPACT_ATOMS: atom_id res chain seq x y z
N MET A 1 24.45 -15.98 -34.56
CA MET A 1 25.68 -16.28 -33.79
C MET A 1 25.81 -17.77 -33.43
N LYS A 2 27.01 -18.25 -33.14
CA LYS A 2 27.27 -19.57 -32.52
C LYS A 2 27.84 -19.38 -31.11
N PHE A 3 27.33 -20.10 -30.11
CA PHE A 3 27.77 -20.03 -28.72
C PHE A 3 28.25 -21.40 -28.24
N GLY A 4 29.41 -21.45 -27.58
CA GLY A 4 29.93 -22.70 -27.02
C GLY A 4 31.42 -22.61 -26.70
N SER A 5 32.02 -23.76 -26.37
CA SER A 5 33.49 -23.85 -26.27
C SER A 5 34.10 -23.73 -27.67
N ILE A 6 35.09 -22.85 -27.81
CA ILE A 6 35.85 -22.66 -29.05
C ILE A 6 37.35 -22.82 -28.76
N PRO A 7 38.10 -23.50 -29.65
CA PRO A 7 39.56 -23.53 -29.56
C PRO A 7 40.13 -22.11 -29.58
N ILE A 8 41.13 -21.84 -28.74
CA ILE A 8 41.70 -20.49 -28.61
C ILE A 8 42.24 -19.96 -29.95
N ASP A 9 42.76 -20.85 -30.79
CA ASP A 9 43.29 -20.53 -32.12
C ASP A 9 42.23 -20.04 -33.13
N ALA A 10 40.95 -20.28 -32.83
CA ALA A 10 39.82 -19.82 -33.64
C ALA A 10 38.99 -18.74 -32.91
N ALA A 11 39.50 -18.20 -31.80
CA ALA A 11 38.75 -17.30 -30.92
C ALA A 11 38.90 -15.81 -31.23
N GLU A 12 39.72 -15.43 -32.21
CA GLU A 12 39.85 -14.04 -32.63
C GLU A 12 38.49 -13.48 -33.11
N GLY A 13 38.11 -12.32 -32.59
CA GLY A 13 36.82 -11.68 -32.87
C GLY A 13 35.63 -12.26 -32.09
N ALA A 14 35.79 -13.38 -31.37
CA ALA A 14 34.75 -13.96 -30.53
C ALA A 14 34.53 -13.14 -29.24
N VAL A 15 33.32 -13.21 -28.69
CA VAL A 15 32.91 -12.47 -27.48
C VAL A 15 32.87 -13.44 -26.29
N LEU A 16 33.68 -13.18 -25.26
CA LEU A 16 33.79 -14.08 -24.10
C LEU A 16 32.47 -14.16 -23.30
N ALA A 17 32.04 -15.39 -23.00
CA ALA A 17 30.84 -15.66 -22.21
C ALA A 17 31.04 -15.41 -20.71
N HIS A 18 32.27 -15.61 -20.23
CA HIS A 18 32.67 -15.48 -18.84
C HIS A 18 33.89 -14.57 -18.71
N ALA A 19 34.12 -14.03 -17.52
CA ALA A 19 35.39 -13.38 -17.25
C ALA A 19 36.50 -14.44 -17.21
N THR A 20 37.61 -14.18 -17.89
CA THR A 20 38.73 -15.12 -18.04
C THR A 20 40.02 -14.42 -17.63
N ALA A 21 40.95 -15.12 -16.99
CA ALA A 21 42.24 -14.56 -16.59
C ALA A 21 43.37 -15.21 -17.40
N ALA A 22 44.37 -14.42 -17.77
CA ALA A 22 45.62 -14.87 -18.40
C ALA A 22 46.80 -14.24 -17.63
N GLY A 23 47.41 -15.02 -16.74
CA GLY A 23 48.40 -14.49 -15.80
C GLY A 23 47.82 -13.37 -14.93
N GLU A 24 48.44 -12.20 -14.94
CA GLU A 24 47.98 -11.01 -14.20
C GLU A 24 46.85 -10.24 -14.89
N ARG A 25 46.58 -10.50 -16.17
CA ARG A 25 45.54 -9.78 -16.93
C ARG A 25 44.18 -10.47 -16.78
N ARG A 26 43.15 -9.68 -16.50
CA ARG A 26 41.76 -10.15 -16.39
C ARG A 26 40.90 -9.60 -17.53
N PHE A 27 40.28 -10.49 -18.29
CA PHE A 27 39.29 -10.17 -19.32
C PHE A 27 37.90 -10.21 -18.70
N ARG A 28 37.11 -9.17 -18.94
CA ARG A 28 35.71 -9.11 -18.49
C ARG A 28 34.82 -9.99 -19.38
N LYS A 29 33.67 -10.40 -18.84
CA LYS A 29 32.58 -10.95 -19.66
C LYS A 29 32.20 -9.94 -20.75
N ALA A 30 31.78 -10.45 -21.91
CA ALA A 30 31.45 -9.66 -23.11
C ALA A 30 32.66 -8.96 -23.77
N HIS A 31 33.90 -9.28 -23.36
CA HIS A 31 35.09 -8.78 -24.04
C HIS A 31 35.24 -9.45 -25.42
N LYS A 32 35.37 -8.65 -26.47
CA LYS A 32 35.66 -9.12 -27.82
C LYS A 32 37.18 -9.35 -27.96
N LEU A 33 37.57 -10.59 -28.26
CA LEU A 33 38.97 -10.98 -28.33
C LEU A 33 39.66 -10.39 -29.56
N SER A 34 40.77 -9.67 -29.35
CA SER A 34 41.72 -9.30 -30.40
C SER A 34 42.77 -10.40 -30.61
N ALA A 35 43.54 -10.31 -31.70
CA ALA A 35 44.69 -11.20 -31.95
C ALA A 35 45.70 -11.22 -30.78
N ASP A 36 45.93 -10.05 -30.15
CA ASP A 36 46.82 -9.92 -28.99
C ASP A 36 46.22 -10.61 -27.75
N ASP A 37 44.91 -10.47 -27.53
CA ASP A 37 44.23 -11.14 -26.42
C ASP A 37 44.30 -12.66 -26.57
N VAL A 38 44.09 -13.17 -27.79
CA VAL A 38 44.23 -14.61 -28.12
C VAL A 38 45.66 -15.09 -27.84
N SER A 39 46.67 -14.33 -28.27
CA SER A 39 48.08 -14.66 -28.05
C SER A 39 48.43 -14.73 -26.56
N LEU A 40 47.91 -13.79 -25.76
CA LEU A 40 48.10 -13.75 -24.30
C LEU A 40 47.41 -14.92 -23.60
N LEU A 41 46.16 -15.21 -23.95
CA LEU A 41 45.42 -16.35 -23.41
C LEU A 41 46.12 -17.67 -23.73
N LYS A 42 46.63 -17.81 -24.97
CA LYS A 42 47.41 -18.98 -25.40
C LYS A 42 48.72 -19.12 -24.63
N ALA A 43 49.46 -18.02 -24.43
CA ALA A 43 50.69 -18.02 -23.64
C ALA A 43 50.45 -18.38 -22.15
N ALA A 44 49.26 -18.05 -21.63
CA ALA A 44 48.82 -18.45 -20.29
C ALA A 44 48.32 -19.91 -20.21
N GLY A 45 48.43 -20.69 -21.29
CA GLY A 45 48.07 -22.11 -21.32
C GLY A 45 46.58 -22.39 -21.53
N ILE A 46 45.78 -21.39 -21.90
CA ILE A 46 44.36 -21.59 -22.20
C ILE A 46 44.23 -22.14 -23.63
N SER A 47 43.67 -23.35 -23.76
CA SER A 47 43.47 -24.03 -25.04
C SER A 47 42.08 -23.79 -25.66
N GLU A 48 41.08 -23.48 -24.83
CA GLU A 48 39.71 -23.22 -25.26
C GLU A 48 39.03 -22.17 -24.37
N VAL A 49 38.03 -21.47 -24.93
CA VAL A 49 37.21 -20.50 -24.20
C VAL A 49 35.74 -20.69 -24.54
N VAL A 50 34.84 -20.43 -23.60
CA VAL A 50 33.41 -20.35 -23.89
C VAL A 50 33.11 -18.95 -24.41
N ALA A 51 32.71 -18.85 -25.68
CA ALA A 51 32.51 -17.57 -26.34
C ALA A 51 31.42 -17.63 -27.41
N ALA A 52 31.00 -16.45 -27.84
CA ALA A 52 30.10 -16.25 -28.95
C ALA A 52 30.86 -15.82 -30.21
N VAL A 53 30.65 -16.53 -31.32
CA VAL A 53 31.13 -16.17 -32.65
C VAL A 53 29.97 -15.57 -33.43
N LEU A 54 30.12 -14.30 -33.83
CA LEU A 54 29.12 -13.55 -34.59
C LEU A 54 29.19 -13.92 -36.08
N ALA A 55 28.03 -14.05 -36.72
CA ALA A 55 27.90 -14.11 -38.17
C ALA A 55 28.03 -12.70 -38.77
N SER A 56 28.26 -12.61 -40.09
CA SER A 56 28.42 -11.32 -40.78
C SER A 56 27.16 -10.45 -40.78
N ASP A 57 25.99 -11.06 -40.64
CA ASP A 57 24.67 -10.43 -40.57
C ASP A 57 24.16 -10.27 -39.12
N ASP A 58 24.94 -10.68 -38.12
CA ASP A 58 24.59 -10.45 -36.72
C ASP A 58 24.84 -8.99 -36.34
N LEU A 59 23.86 -8.38 -35.66
CA LEU A 59 24.02 -7.13 -34.95
C LEU A 59 24.41 -7.42 -33.49
N SER A 60 25.38 -6.68 -32.96
CA SER A 60 25.71 -6.75 -31.53
C SER A 60 24.50 -6.41 -30.67
N GLU A 61 24.45 -6.91 -29.43
CA GLU A 61 23.33 -6.72 -28.51
C GLU A 61 22.89 -5.26 -28.36
N ASP A 62 23.83 -4.32 -28.23
CA ASP A 62 23.51 -2.89 -28.09
C ASP A 62 22.96 -2.32 -29.40
N ALA A 63 23.64 -2.52 -30.53
CA ALA A 63 23.16 -2.06 -31.84
C ALA A 63 21.77 -2.62 -32.22
N ALA A 64 21.50 -3.88 -31.88
CA ALA A 64 20.19 -4.48 -32.09
C ALA A 64 19.12 -3.85 -31.18
N ALA A 65 19.43 -3.63 -29.89
CA ALA A 65 18.52 -2.99 -28.96
C ALA A 65 18.19 -1.55 -29.37
N GLU A 66 19.18 -0.77 -29.81
CA GLU A 66 19.00 0.60 -30.31
C GLU A 66 18.11 0.63 -31.54
N LYS A 67 18.42 -0.18 -32.56
CA LYS A 67 17.64 -0.23 -33.79
C LYS A 67 16.17 -0.61 -33.54
N ILE A 68 15.90 -1.54 -32.61
CA ILE A 68 14.53 -1.87 -32.21
C ILE A 68 13.88 -0.70 -31.48
N ALA A 69 14.56 -0.11 -30.49
CA ALA A 69 14.00 0.99 -29.71
C ALA A 69 13.69 2.22 -30.57
N GLU A 70 14.50 2.53 -31.59
CA GLU A 70 14.24 3.59 -32.56
C GLU A 70 12.90 3.41 -33.28
N SER A 71 12.51 2.16 -33.57
CA SER A 71 11.21 1.87 -34.20
C SER A 71 10.01 2.01 -33.25
N MET A 72 10.26 2.30 -31.97
CA MET A 72 9.25 2.41 -30.90
C MET A 72 9.17 3.81 -30.28
N ILE A 73 9.85 4.79 -30.86
CA ILE A 73 9.77 6.19 -30.40
C ILE A 73 8.47 6.80 -30.93
N HIS A 74 7.43 6.73 -30.10
CA HIS A 74 6.11 7.29 -30.39
C HIS A 74 5.83 8.54 -29.52
N ARG A 75 4.54 8.88 -29.34
CA ARG A 75 4.13 10.08 -28.61
C ARG A 75 4.57 10.05 -27.14
N ASN A 76 5.34 11.07 -26.74
CA ASN A 76 5.82 11.29 -25.38
C ASN A 76 6.70 10.17 -24.82
N ILE A 77 7.43 9.48 -25.69
CA ILE A 77 8.39 8.43 -25.35
C ILE A 77 9.80 8.90 -25.72
N GLU A 78 10.75 8.68 -24.83
CA GLU A 78 12.18 8.83 -25.12
C GLU A 78 12.94 7.53 -24.85
N ALA A 79 13.85 7.17 -25.74
CA ALA A 79 14.80 6.09 -25.51
C ALA A 79 16.08 6.62 -24.85
N LYS A 80 16.65 5.87 -23.90
CA LYS A 80 18.02 6.08 -23.42
C LYS A 80 19.00 5.26 -24.26
N GLY A 81 20.29 5.61 -24.24
CA GLY A 81 21.32 4.87 -24.98
C GLY A 81 21.40 3.40 -24.55
N ALA A 82 21.80 2.51 -25.46
CA ALA A 82 21.92 1.11 -25.13
C ALA A 82 23.09 0.84 -24.18
N ALA A 83 22.88 -0.13 -23.30
CA ALA A 83 23.93 -0.71 -22.50
C ALA A 83 23.60 -2.17 -22.20
N THR A 84 24.56 -3.07 -22.46
CA THR A 84 24.44 -4.50 -22.13
C THR A 84 23.21 -5.15 -22.77
N GLY A 85 22.95 -4.84 -24.04
CA GLY A 85 21.84 -5.32 -24.82
C GLY A 85 20.48 -4.79 -24.37
N ARG A 86 20.44 -3.68 -23.63
CA ARG A 86 19.21 -3.11 -23.09
C ARG A 86 19.04 -1.66 -23.51
N VAL A 87 17.82 -1.31 -23.90
CA VAL A 87 17.37 0.08 -24.05
C VAL A 87 16.12 0.30 -23.20
N ASN A 88 16.15 1.34 -22.37
CA ASN A 88 15.01 1.72 -21.54
C ASN A 88 14.29 2.91 -22.15
N LEU A 89 12.97 2.79 -22.31
CA LEU A 89 12.09 3.83 -22.82
C LEU A 89 11.36 4.50 -21.65
N HIS A 90 11.37 5.82 -21.63
CA HIS A 90 10.85 6.64 -20.53
C HIS A 90 9.77 7.61 -21.02
N ALA A 91 8.86 7.96 -20.11
CA ALA A 91 7.84 8.96 -20.35
C ALA A 91 8.45 10.37 -20.38
N GLN A 92 8.15 11.16 -21.41
CA GLN A 92 8.60 12.56 -21.50
C GLN A 92 7.74 13.53 -20.67
N ALA A 93 6.55 13.10 -20.27
CA ALA A 93 5.58 13.87 -19.50
C ALA A 93 4.73 12.95 -18.61
N ALA A 94 4.06 13.51 -17.61
CA ALA A 94 3.11 12.79 -16.79
C ALA A 94 1.79 12.56 -17.55
N GLY A 95 1.17 11.39 -17.39
CA GLY A 95 -0.01 11.02 -18.17
C GLY A 95 -0.44 9.58 -17.98
N ILE A 96 -1.14 9.04 -18.99
CA ILE A 96 -1.62 7.66 -19.01
C ILE A 96 -0.93 6.88 -20.12
N PHE A 97 -0.27 5.77 -19.75
CA PHE A 97 0.39 4.87 -20.68
C PHE A 97 -0.63 4.03 -21.45
N THR A 98 -0.52 3.99 -22.78
CA THR A 98 -1.32 3.11 -23.65
C THR A 98 -0.40 2.16 -24.39
N VAL A 99 -0.83 0.91 -24.56
CA VAL A 99 -0.07 -0.13 -25.27
C VAL A 99 -1.02 -1.00 -26.07
N ASP A 100 -0.57 -1.39 -27.26
CA ASP A 100 -1.18 -2.46 -28.05
C ASP A 100 -0.55 -3.80 -27.65
N ALA A 101 -1.31 -4.57 -26.86
CA ALA A 101 -0.87 -5.86 -26.37
C ALA A 101 -0.62 -6.86 -27.53
N ALA A 102 -1.41 -6.82 -28.60
CA ALA A 102 -1.23 -7.74 -29.72
C ALA A 102 0.07 -7.48 -30.48
N MET A 103 0.46 -6.20 -30.63
CA MET A 103 1.76 -5.87 -31.22
C MET A 103 2.92 -6.31 -30.32
N ILE A 104 2.84 -6.07 -29.00
CA ILE A 104 3.86 -6.52 -28.05
C ILE A 104 4.00 -8.05 -28.06
N ASP A 105 2.88 -8.77 -28.03
CA ASP A 105 2.86 -10.23 -28.08
C ASP A 105 3.46 -10.74 -29.40
N ALA A 106 3.10 -10.12 -30.54
CA ALA A 106 3.65 -10.47 -31.85
C ALA A 106 5.17 -10.24 -31.92
N ILE A 107 5.67 -9.16 -31.32
CA ILE A 107 7.10 -8.86 -31.27
C ILE A 107 7.84 -9.89 -30.42
N ASN A 108 7.34 -10.17 -29.21
CA ASN A 108 7.93 -11.17 -28.32
C ASN A 108 7.85 -12.60 -28.88
N ALA A 109 6.93 -12.86 -29.81
CA ALA A 109 6.81 -14.13 -30.51
C ALA A 109 7.78 -14.29 -31.70
N VAL A 110 8.47 -13.22 -32.14
CA VAL A 110 9.42 -13.28 -33.26
C VAL A 110 10.55 -14.27 -32.95
N ASP A 111 11.22 -14.07 -31.81
CA ASP A 111 12.30 -14.94 -31.35
C ASP A 111 12.61 -14.66 -29.87
N PRO A 112 12.83 -15.69 -29.01
CA PRO A 112 13.08 -15.50 -27.58
C PRO A 112 14.37 -14.73 -27.26
N THR A 113 15.26 -14.51 -28.22
CA THR A 113 16.47 -13.69 -28.03
C THR A 113 16.17 -12.19 -27.92
N ILE A 114 15.00 -11.75 -28.38
CA ILE A 114 14.51 -10.37 -28.33
C ILE A 114 13.31 -10.33 -27.39
N THR A 115 13.37 -9.48 -26.36
CA THR A 115 12.28 -9.35 -25.39
C THR A 115 11.93 -7.89 -25.16
N ILE A 116 10.63 -7.63 -25.05
CA ILE A 116 10.07 -6.31 -24.78
C ILE A 116 9.07 -6.43 -23.64
N ALA A 117 9.29 -5.63 -22.60
CA ALA A 117 8.40 -5.52 -21.45
C ALA A 117 7.90 -4.09 -21.32
N THR A 118 6.65 -3.92 -20.93
CA THR A 118 5.98 -2.62 -20.79
C THR A 118 5.24 -2.53 -19.45
N LEU A 119 4.88 -1.31 -19.03
CA LEU A 119 3.89 -1.11 -17.96
C LEU A 119 2.51 -1.61 -18.40
N ALA A 120 1.63 -1.85 -17.42
CA ALA A 120 0.24 -2.21 -17.70
C ALA A 120 -0.47 -1.12 -18.51
N ARG A 121 -1.39 -1.54 -19.40
CA ARG A 121 -2.22 -0.61 -20.17
C ARG A 121 -3.02 0.28 -19.23
N HIS A 122 -3.02 1.58 -19.52
CA HIS A 122 -3.63 2.65 -18.75
C HIS A 122 -2.99 2.94 -17.38
N ALA A 123 -1.76 2.47 -17.13
CA ALA A 123 -1.03 2.87 -15.94
C ALA A 123 -0.78 4.39 -15.92
N PRO A 124 -1.03 5.08 -14.79
CA PRO A 124 -0.58 6.45 -14.61
C PRO A 124 0.95 6.48 -14.57
N VAL A 125 1.54 7.48 -15.20
CA VAL A 125 3.00 7.63 -15.28
C VAL A 125 3.43 9.04 -14.95
N GLU A 126 4.61 9.15 -14.34
CA GLU A 126 5.29 10.43 -14.09
C GLU A 126 6.33 10.72 -15.19
N LYS A 127 6.67 12.00 -15.36
CA LYS A 127 7.75 12.39 -16.27
C LYS A 127 9.07 11.74 -15.84
N GLY A 128 9.76 11.12 -16.78
CA GLY A 128 11.02 10.42 -16.57
C GLY A 128 10.86 8.99 -16.04
N GLN A 129 9.64 8.50 -15.81
CA GLN A 129 9.41 7.11 -15.41
C GLN A 129 9.70 6.17 -16.59
N MET A 130 10.37 5.04 -16.33
CA MET A 130 10.54 3.99 -17.32
C MET A 130 9.21 3.29 -17.59
N VAL A 131 8.80 3.23 -18.86
CA VAL A 131 7.51 2.67 -19.28
C VAL A 131 7.63 1.40 -20.12
N ALA A 132 8.79 1.20 -20.75
CA ALA A 132 9.11 -0.01 -21.50
C ALA A 132 10.62 -0.27 -21.51
N THR A 133 11.02 -1.50 -21.80
CA THR A 133 12.42 -1.88 -21.98
C THR A 133 12.55 -2.92 -23.08
N VAL A 134 13.53 -2.74 -23.95
CA VAL A 134 13.98 -3.71 -24.95
C VAL A 134 15.19 -4.42 -24.37
N LYS A 135 15.21 -5.75 -24.47
CA LYS A 135 16.33 -6.57 -24.03
C LYS A 135 16.68 -7.63 -25.08
N ILE A 136 17.89 -7.51 -25.60
CA ILE A 136 18.59 -8.55 -26.34
C ILE A 136 19.30 -9.44 -25.32
N ILE A 137 18.94 -10.72 -25.30
CA ILE A 137 19.46 -11.69 -24.32
C ILE A 137 20.88 -12.16 -24.66
N PRO A 138 21.17 -12.60 -25.91
CA PRO A 138 22.53 -13.01 -26.28
C PRO A 138 23.38 -11.80 -26.69
N PHE A 139 24.70 -12.00 -26.85
CA PHE A 139 25.62 -10.93 -27.25
C PHE A 139 25.38 -10.35 -28.65
N ALA A 140 24.58 -11.03 -29.49
CA ALA A 140 24.23 -10.58 -30.83
C ALA A 140 22.98 -11.31 -31.34
N VAL A 141 22.26 -10.71 -32.30
CA VAL A 141 21.10 -11.31 -32.98
C VAL A 141 21.16 -11.01 -34.47
N SER A 142 20.59 -11.89 -35.31
CA SER A 142 20.55 -11.67 -36.76
C SER A 142 19.78 -10.40 -37.11
N SER A 143 20.31 -9.62 -38.05
CA SER A 143 19.66 -8.41 -38.55
C SER A 143 18.24 -8.69 -39.09
N MET A 144 18.00 -9.88 -39.64
CA MET A 144 16.68 -10.29 -40.12
C MET A 144 15.62 -10.36 -39.01
N LEU A 145 16.00 -10.75 -37.78
CA LEU A 145 15.08 -10.77 -36.64
C LEU A 145 14.73 -9.35 -36.22
N VAL A 146 15.73 -8.48 -36.15
CA VAL A 146 15.55 -7.04 -35.86
C VAL A 146 14.64 -6.39 -36.91
N ASP A 147 14.84 -6.69 -38.19
CA ASP A 147 14.01 -6.18 -39.28
C ASP A 147 12.58 -6.75 -39.24
N SER A 148 12.38 -7.95 -38.69
CA SER A 148 11.05 -8.52 -38.44
C SER A 148 10.30 -7.75 -37.36
N VAL A 149 10.97 -7.42 -36.25
CA VAL A 149 10.42 -6.58 -35.18
C VAL A 149 10.09 -5.18 -35.71
N ALA A 150 11.01 -4.56 -36.45
CA ALA A 150 10.80 -3.23 -37.02
C ALA A 150 9.60 -3.18 -37.98
N ARG A 151 9.35 -4.25 -38.75
CA ARG A 151 8.16 -4.37 -39.62
C ARG A 151 6.85 -4.42 -38.83
N ILE A 152 6.83 -5.08 -37.67
CA ILE A 152 5.65 -5.07 -36.79
C ILE A 152 5.42 -3.65 -36.27
N CYS A 153 6.48 -2.99 -35.80
CA CYS A 153 6.40 -1.61 -35.28
C CYS A 153 5.95 -0.61 -36.36
N ALA A 154 6.29 -0.84 -37.63
CA ALA A 154 5.82 -0.02 -38.76
C ALA A 154 4.29 -0.11 -38.98
N GLY A 155 3.61 -1.10 -38.39
CA GLY A 155 2.16 -1.29 -38.49
C GLY A 155 1.34 -0.32 -37.64
N GLY A 156 1.92 0.39 -36.67
CA GLY A 156 1.17 1.31 -35.82
C GLY A 156 1.91 1.78 -34.57
N GLU A 157 1.20 2.49 -33.69
CA GLU A 157 1.73 2.93 -32.41
C GLU A 157 1.72 1.77 -31.40
N VAL A 158 2.89 1.21 -31.10
CA VAL A 158 3.03 0.07 -30.18
C VAL A 158 2.64 0.47 -28.76
N PHE A 159 3.09 1.65 -28.32
CA PHE A 159 2.70 2.28 -27.07
C PHE A 159 2.95 3.78 -27.11
N ALA A 160 2.34 4.51 -26.18
CA ALA A 160 2.51 5.94 -26.00
C ALA A 160 2.17 6.39 -24.57
N VAL A 161 2.52 7.62 -24.24
CA VAL A 161 2.01 8.31 -23.05
C VAL A 161 1.06 9.44 -23.47
N ASN A 162 -0.16 9.40 -22.96
CA ASN A 162 -1.19 10.40 -23.20
C ASN A 162 -1.12 11.43 -22.07
N VAL A 163 -0.60 12.61 -22.37
CA VAL A 163 -0.30 13.64 -21.37
C VAL A 163 -1.58 14.15 -20.73
N TYR A 164 -1.57 14.29 -19.41
CA TYR A 164 -2.67 14.93 -18.70
C TYR A 164 -2.91 16.35 -19.20
N GLN A 165 -4.18 16.71 -19.39
CA GLN A 165 -4.58 18.04 -19.83
C GLN A 165 -5.13 18.84 -18.65
N PRO A 166 -4.86 20.15 -18.55
CA PRO A 166 -5.54 20.99 -17.56
C PRO A 166 -7.05 21.00 -17.81
N VAL A 167 -7.82 20.45 -16.87
CA VAL A 167 -9.28 20.43 -16.93
C VAL A 167 -9.92 21.21 -15.79
N ARG A 168 -11.07 21.83 -16.06
CA ARG A 168 -11.93 22.43 -15.03
C ARG A 168 -12.96 21.41 -14.58
N VAL A 169 -13.01 21.16 -13.28
CA VAL A 169 -13.92 20.18 -12.68
C VAL A 169 -14.91 20.90 -11.76
N GLY A 170 -16.20 20.66 -12.01
CA GLY A 170 -17.29 21.07 -11.13
C GLY A 170 -17.68 19.90 -10.23
N VAL A 171 -17.84 20.15 -8.93
CA VAL A 171 -18.22 19.12 -7.96
C VAL A 171 -19.62 19.37 -7.40
N ILE A 172 -20.44 18.33 -7.37
CA ILE A 172 -21.72 18.31 -6.67
C ILE A 172 -21.60 17.35 -5.49
N GLN A 173 -21.98 17.79 -4.31
CA GLN A 173 -22.11 16.93 -3.14
C GLN A 173 -23.55 16.96 -2.65
N THR A 174 -24.24 15.84 -2.74
CA THR A 174 -25.60 15.77 -2.21
C THR A 174 -25.60 15.58 -0.70
N VAL A 175 -26.62 16.08 -0.01
CA VAL A 175 -26.75 16.00 1.45
C VAL A 175 -28.03 15.28 1.89
N LEU A 176 -27.92 14.50 2.97
CA LEU A 176 -29.03 13.90 3.72
C LEU A 176 -28.89 14.27 5.20
N PRO A 177 -29.97 14.22 6.00
CA PRO A 177 -29.89 14.39 7.45
C PRO A 177 -28.83 13.47 8.07
N GLY A 178 -27.89 14.05 8.82
CA GLY A 178 -26.81 13.31 9.48
C GLY A 178 -25.44 13.36 8.81
N ILE A 179 -25.32 13.85 7.56
CA ILE A 179 -24.01 14.08 6.94
C ILE A 179 -23.35 15.31 7.57
N LYS A 180 -22.19 15.10 8.21
CA LYS A 180 -21.39 16.18 8.81
C LYS A 180 -20.73 17.03 7.74
N GLN A 181 -20.70 18.35 7.93
CA GLN A 181 -19.99 19.30 7.04
C GLN A 181 -18.52 18.91 6.84
N SER A 182 -17.86 18.44 7.89
CA SER A 182 -16.47 17.98 7.84
C SER A 182 -16.22 16.86 6.83
N VAL A 183 -17.22 16.02 6.51
CA VAL A 183 -17.12 14.96 5.49
C VAL A 183 -17.15 15.57 4.08
N LEU A 184 -18.01 16.56 3.86
CA LEU A 184 -18.11 17.28 2.60
C LEU A 184 -16.83 18.07 2.32
N ASP A 185 -16.31 18.76 3.35
CA ASP A 185 -15.05 19.51 3.24
C ASP A 185 -13.84 18.58 3.05
N LYS A 186 -13.85 17.39 3.67
CA LYS A 186 -12.82 16.36 3.41
C LYS A 186 -12.89 15.87 1.96
N THR A 187 -14.09 15.65 1.43
CA THR A 187 -14.28 15.18 0.04
C THR A 187 -13.72 16.19 -0.96
N LEU A 188 -13.95 17.47 -0.73
CA LEU A 188 -13.42 18.54 -1.57
C LEU A 188 -11.88 18.53 -1.57
N ARG A 189 -11.26 18.51 -0.38
CA ARG A 189 -9.79 18.45 -0.24
C ARG A 189 -9.17 17.23 -0.91
N VAL A 190 -9.79 16.06 -0.77
CA VAL A 190 -9.34 14.81 -1.42
C VAL A 190 -9.44 14.95 -2.94
N THR A 191 -10.55 15.50 -3.44
CA THR A 191 -10.75 15.70 -4.88
C THR A 191 -9.74 16.69 -5.46
N GLU A 192 -9.47 17.80 -4.77
CA GLU A 192 -8.43 18.77 -5.17
C GLU A 192 -7.05 18.12 -5.24
N ALA A 193 -6.67 17.31 -4.23
CA ALA A 193 -5.40 16.60 -4.22
C ALA A 193 -5.27 15.60 -5.40
N ARG A 194 -6.37 14.92 -5.77
CA ARG A 194 -6.41 14.03 -6.95
C ARG A 194 -6.20 14.83 -8.24
N LEU A 195 -6.91 15.93 -8.40
CA LEU A 195 -6.84 16.76 -9.61
C LEU A 195 -5.47 17.45 -9.76
N ALA A 196 -4.84 17.87 -8.66
CA ALA A 196 -3.54 18.53 -8.70
C ALA A 196 -2.45 17.65 -9.35
N ARG A 197 -2.50 16.32 -9.14
CA ARG A 197 -1.55 15.36 -9.73
C ARG A 197 -1.59 15.32 -11.26
N SER A 198 -2.77 15.58 -11.84
CA SER A 198 -3.01 15.56 -13.28
C SER A 198 -3.17 16.96 -13.87
N GLY A 199 -2.85 18.01 -13.11
CA GLY A 199 -2.99 19.40 -13.57
C GLY A 199 -4.44 19.88 -13.72
N GLY A 200 -5.41 19.09 -13.27
CA GLY A 200 -6.81 19.49 -13.17
C GLY A 200 -7.04 20.46 -12.01
N ARG A 201 -8.13 21.21 -12.08
CA ARG A 201 -8.53 22.12 -11.00
C ARG A 201 -10.02 22.03 -10.72
N LEU A 202 -10.36 22.09 -9.44
CA LEU A 202 -11.73 22.31 -9.01
C LEU A 202 -12.07 23.79 -9.22
N THR A 203 -13.16 24.10 -9.91
CA THR A 203 -13.56 25.51 -10.14
C THR A 203 -14.87 25.89 -9.47
N ALA A 204 -15.70 24.92 -9.12
CA ALA A 204 -16.97 25.17 -8.46
C ALA A 204 -17.41 23.97 -7.63
N GLU A 205 -18.06 24.26 -6.51
CA GLU A 205 -18.77 23.29 -5.68
C GLU A 205 -20.26 23.67 -5.61
N ARG A 206 -21.13 22.67 -5.60
CA ARG A 206 -22.55 22.80 -5.21
C ARG A 206 -22.91 21.73 -4.19
N ARG A 207 -23.54 22.14 -3.09
CA ARG A 207 -24.14 21.24 -2.10
C ARG A 207 -25.66 21.28 -2.27
N THR A 208 -26.28 20.14 -2.58
CA THR A 208 -27.72 20.08 -2.90
C THR A 208 -28.41 19.01 -2.06
N PRO A 209 -29.73 19.08 -1.84
CA PRO A 209 -30.48 17.93 -1.37
C PRO A 209 -30.22 16.68 -2.23
N HIS A 210 -30.31 15.49 -1.64
CA HIS A 210 -30.21 14.22 -2.37
C HIS A 210 -31.51 13.91 -3.13
N GLU A 211 -31.82 14.75 -4.12
CA GLU A 211 -33.05 14.71 -4.90
C GLU A 211 -32.78 14.93 -6.39
N VAL A 212 -33.41 14.12 -7.24
CA VAL A 212 -33.16 14.09 -8.71
C VAL A 212 -33.21 15.48 -9.35
N GLY A 213 -34.22 16.29 -9.01
CA GLY A 213 -34.41 17.63 -9.58
C GLY A 213 -33.26 18.58 -9.27
N THR A 214 -32.91 18.72 -7.99
CA THR A 214 -31.88 19.68 -7.55
C THR A 214 -30.48 19.28 -8.05
N VAL A 215 -30.20 17.97 -8.12
CA VAL A 215 -28.94 17.45 -8.66
C VAL A 215 -28.87 17.68 -10.18
N ALA A 216 -29.98 17.47 -10.91
CA ALA A 216 -30.03 17.70 -12.36
C ALA A 216 -29.78 19.18 -12.71
N GLU A 217 -30.40 20.10 -11.96
CA GLU A 217 -30.19 21.54 -12.14
C GLU A 217 -28.74 21.96 -11.88
N ALA A 218 -28.14 21.45 -10.80
CA ALA A 218 -26.74 21.70 -10.48
C ALA A 218 -25.79 21.10 -11.53
N ALA A 219 -26.07 19.89 -12.02
CA ALA A 219 -25.28 19.23 -13.07
C ALA A 219 -25.35 20.00 -14.39
N ALA A 220 -26.55 20.41 -14.82
CA ALA A 220 -26.74 21.22 -16.01
C ALA A 220 -26.03 22.58 -15.91
N SER A 221 -26.03 23.19 -14.73
CA SER A 221 -25.28 24.43 -14.49
C SER A 221 -23.78 24.21 -14.59
N LEU A 222 -23.23 23.25 -13.83
CA LEU A 222 -21.79 23.04 -13.78
C LEU A 222 -21.21 22.56 -15.11
N ALA A 223 -21.95 21.75 -15.87
CA ALA A 223 -21.51 21.25 -17.18
C ALA A 223 -21.33 22.36 -18.23
N ARG A 224 -21.97 23.53 -18.08
CA ARG A 224 -21.72 24.68 -18.96
C ARG A 224 -20.37 25.33 -18.70
N ASP A 225 -19.97 25.39 -17.44
CA ASP A 225 -18.79 26.14 -16.99
C ASP A 225 -17.55 25.26 -16.80
N ASN A 226 -17.71 23.93 -16.84
CA ASN A 226 -16.66 22.94 -16.56
C ASN A 226 -16.49 21.96 -17.70
N ASP A 227 -15.31 21.34 -17.75
CA ASP A 227 -14.96 20.33 -18.74
C ASP A 227 -15.40 18.93 -18.28
N LEU A 228 -15.50 18.74 -16.95
CA LEU A 228 -15.94 17.53 -16.27
C LEU A 228 -16.82 17.90 -15.05
N VAL A 229 -17.86 17.12 -14.78
CA VAL A 229 -18.65 17.22 -13.54
C VAL A 229 -18.50 15.93 -12.73
N VAL A 230 -18.23 16.05 -11.43
CA VAL A 230 -18.17 14.92 -10.49
C VAL A 230 -19.28 15.06 -9.45
N ILE A 231 -20.09 14.03 -9.28
CA ILE A 231 -21.25 14.01 -8.37
C ILE A 231 -20.97 12.99 -7.26
N PHE A 232 -20.91 13.46 -6.02
CA PHE A 232 -20.83 12.61 -4.84
C PHE A 232 -22.20 12.47 -4.19
N GLY A 233 -22.76 11.26 -4.28
CA GLY A 233 -23.99 10.87 -3.59
C GLY A 233 -23.86 10.93 -2.06
N ALA A 234 -24.98 11.23 -1.40
CA ALA A 234 -25.13 11.22 0.05
C ALA A 234 -25.23 9.77 0.55
N SER A 235 -25.87 8.92 -0.25
CA SER A 235 -25.94 7.47 -0.12
C SER A 235 -25.22 6.77 -1.27
N ALA A 236 -24.92 5.50 -1.05
CA ALA A 236 -24.49 4.60 -2.12
C ALA A 236 -25.65 4.37 -3.10
N MET A 237 -25.34 4.31 -4.39
CA MET A 237 -26.30 3.97 -5.42
C MET A 237 -26.89 2.58 -5.16
N SER A 238 -28.20 2.49 -5.00
CA SER A 238 -28.91 1.24 -4.71
C SER A 238 -29.48 0.58 -5.97
N ASP A 239 -29.79 1.38 -6.99
CA ASP A 239 -30.40 0.94 -8.24
C ASP A 239 -30.00 1.89 -9.40
N PHE A 240 -30.24 1.49 -10.65
CA PHE A 240 -30.01 2.33 -11.82
C PHE A 240 -30.99 3.52 -11.92
N GLY A 241 -32.15 3.46 -11.26
CA GLY A 241 -33.09 4.57 -11.11
C GLY A 241 -32.81 5.49 -9.91
N ASP A 242 -31.69 5.31 -9.21
CA ASP A 242 -31.33 6.14 -8.06
C ASP A 242 -30.96 7.58 -8.48
N VAL A 243 -30.77 8.46 -7.50
CA VAL A 243 -30.71 9.92 -7.67
C VAL A 243 -29.67 10.36 -8.69
N VAL A 244 -28.46 9.78 -8.67
CA VAL A 244 -27.36 10.25 -9.52
C VAL A 244 -27.57 9.91 -11.01
N PRO A 245 -27.80 8.64 -11.42
CA PRO A 245 -28.15 8.33 -12.80
C PRO A 245 -29.39 9.08 -13.28
N ALA A 246 -30.47 9.08 -12.49
CA ALA A 246 -31.73 9.75 -12.85
C ALA A 246 -31.55 11.27 -13.01
N ALA A 247 -30.67 11.90 -12.23
CA ALA A 247 -30.38 13.32 -12.37
C ALA A 247 -29.61 13.65 -13.66
N ILE A 248 -28.70 12.77 -14.10
CA ILE A 248 -28.01 12.91 -15.38
C ILE A 248 -29.03 12.88 -16.53
N GLU A 249 -29.93 11.90 -16.53
CA GLU A 249 -30.98 11.77 -17.55
C GLU A 249 -31.96 12.94 -17.52
N LYS A 250 -32.43 13.33 -16.33
CA LYS A 250 -33.33 14.48 -16.15
C LYS A 250 -32.71 15.79 -16.64
N ALA A 251 -31.39 15.94 -16.53
CA ALA A 251 -30.68 17.10 -17.07
C ALA A 251 -30.56 17.08 -18.61
N GLY A 252 -31.05 16.03 -19.29
CA GLY A 252 -30.91 15.82 -20.73
C GLY A 252 -29.61 15.12 -21.13
N GLY A 253 -28.94 14.47 -20.17
CA GLY A 253 -27.73 13.69 -20.39
C GLY A 253 -28.02 12.23 -20.78
N ILE A 254 -26.94 11.47 -20.97
CA ILE A 254 -26.96 10.02 -21.26
C ILE A 254 -26.10 9.33 -20.21
N VAL A 255 -26.63 8.29 -19.58
CA VAL A 255 -25.84 7.39 -18.73
C VAL A 255 -25.17 6.36 -19.64
N ILE A 256 -23.83 6.39 -19.71
CA ILE A 256 -23.03 5.45 -20.49
C ILE A 256 -22.95 4.11 -19.76
N ARG A 257 -22.73 4.16 -18.45
CA ARG A 257 -22.64 2.99 -17.60
C ARG A 257 -22.92 3.34 -16.15
N ALA A 258 -23.59 2.46 -15.45
CA ALA A 258 -23.65 2.45 -14.00
C ALA A 258 -23.07 1.13 -13.49
N GLY A 259 -22.19 1.24 -12.49
CA GLY A 259 -21.41 0.16 -11.93
C GLY A 259 -20.10 -0.13 -12.68
N MET A 260 -19.11 -0.64 -11.95
CA MET A 260 -17.84 -1.10 -12.52
C MET A 260 -17.32 -2.36 -11.82
N PRO A 261 -16.59 -3.24 -12.51
CA PRO A 261 -16.02 -4.45 -11.92
C PRO A 261 -14.69 -4.17 -11.20
N VAL A 262 -14.62 -3.09 -10.42
CA VAL A 262 -13.43 -2.69 -9.64
C VAL A 262 -13.81 -2.44 -8.20
N ASP A 263 -13.01 -2.92 -7.25
CA ASP A 263 -13.24 -2.80 -5.81
C ASP A 263 -11.97 -2.31 -5.08
N PRO A 264 -12.04 -1.20 -4.32
CA PRO A 264 -13.17 -0.26 -4.20
C PRO A 264 -13.45 0.54 -5.49
N GLY A 265 -14.72 0.80 -5.80
CA GLY A 265 -15.13 1.63 -6.95
C GLY A 265 -16.43 1.20 -7.63
N ASN A 266 -16.94 0.02 -7.30
CA ASN A 266 -18.00 -0.70 -7.99
C ASN A 266 -19.32 0.04 -8.27
N LEU A 267 -19.63 1.13 -7.55
CA LEU A 267 -20.85 1.93 -7.74
C LEU A 267 -20.63 3.22 -8.56
N LEU A 268 -19.55 3.29 -9.32
CA LEU A 268 -19.30 4.41 -10.23
C LEU A 268 -20.40 4.53 -11.29
N VAL A 269 -20.82 5.75 -11.59
CA VAL A 269 -21.69 6.08 -12.72
C VAL A 269 -20.90 6.94 -13.69
N LEU A 270 -20.92 6.60 -14.97
CA LEU A 270 -20.35 7.40 -16.05
C LEU A 270 -21.47 7.82 -17.00
N GLY A 271 -21.52 9.11 -17.32
CA GLY A 271 -22.44 9.66 -18.29
C GLY A 271 -21.88 10.87 -19.01
N THR A 272 -22.73 11.46 -19.85
CA THR A 272 -22.45 12.69 -20.58
C THR A 272 -23.61 13.67 -20.45
N LEU A 273 -23.30 14.96 -20.39
CA LEU A 273 -24.28 16.03 -20.34
C LEU A 273 -23.77 17.21 -21.17
N GLY A 274 -24.51 17.61 -22.22
CA GLY A 274 -24.07 18.68 -23.11
C GLY A 274 -22.70 18.44 -23.76
N GLY A 275 -22.36 17.19 -24.07
CA GLY A 275 -21.05 16.79 -24.60
C GLY A 275 -19.91 16.73 -23.56
N LYS A 276 -20.16 17.13 -22.32
CA LYS A 276 -19.20 17.02 -21.20
C LYS A 276 -19.37 15.70 -20.47
N ARG A 277 -18.31 15.23 -19.83
CA ARG A 277 -18.34 13.99 -19.03
C ARG A 277 -18.91 14.29 -17.64
N VAL A 278 -19.69 13.34 -17.12
CA VAL A 278 -20.24 13.37 -15.77
C VAL A 278 -19.89 12.06 -15.08
N ILE A 279 -19.28 12.12 -13.90
CA ILE A 279 -18.94 10.95 -13.10
C ILE A 279 -19.74 11.00 -11.80
N GLY A 280 -20.62 10.03 -11.57
CA GLY A 280 -21.11 9.72 -10.25
C GLY A 280 -20.03 8.95 -9.48
N ALA A 281 -19.38 9.62 -8.54
CA ALA A 281 -18.31 9.04 -7.76
C ALA A 281 -18.88 8.13 -6.65
N PRO A 282 -18.33 6.92 -6.48
CA PRO A 282 -18.73 6.03 -5.39
C PRO A 282 -18.29 6.62 -4.04
N GLY A 283 -18.98 6.26 -2.95
CA GLY A 283 -18.70 6.82 -1.61
C GLY A 283 -17.25 6.62 -1.15
N CYS A 284 -16.61 5.52 -1.56
CA CYS A 284 -15.21 5.22 -1.29
C CYS A 284 -14.22 6.21 -1.94
N ALA A 285 -14.61 6.95 -2.98
CA ALA A 285 -13.77 8.00 -3.59
C ALA A 285 -13.57 9.23 -2.67
N ARG A 286 -14.31 9.34 -1.55
CA ARG A 286 -14.07 10.33 -0.48
C ARG A 286 -12.82 10.03 0.37
N SER A 287 -12.22 8.85 0.18
CA SER A 287 -10.92 8.46 0.75
C SER A 287 -9.78 8.87 -0.19
N PRO A 288 -8.57 9.17 0.30
CA PRO A 288 -7.40 9.39 -0.55
C PRO A 288 -6.80 8.11 -1.17
N LYS A 289 -7.21 6.92 -0.70
CA LYS A 289 -6.72 5.63 -1.25
C LYS A 289 -7.18 5.44 -2.70
N GLU A 290 -6.42 4.67 -3.48
CA GLU A 290 -6.76 4.39 -4.88
C GLU A 290 -8.15 3.73 -5.01
N ASN A 291 -8.86 4.10 -6.06
CA ASN A 291 -10.23 3.69 -6.34
C ASN A 291 -10.44 3.49 -7.83
N GLY A 292 -11.39 2.64 -8.22
CA GLY A 292 -11.83 2.54 -9.62
C GLY A 292 -12.27 3.88 -10.24
N PHE A 293 -12.71 4.83 -9.43
CA PHE A 293 -12.92 6.23 -9.81
C PHE A 293 -11.69 6.87 -10.47
N ASP A 294 -10.49 6.61 -9.94
CA ASP A 294 -9.24 7.19 -10.43
C ASP A 294 -8.93 6.70 -11.84
N TRP A 295 -9.18 5.42 -12.12
CA TRP A 295 -8.95 4.82 -13.44
C TRP A 295 -9.80 5.48 -14.53
N VAL A 296 -11.02 5.90 -14.18
CA VAL A 296 -11.90 6.64 -15.09
C VAL A 296 -11.48 8.11 -15.17
N LEU A 297 -11.25 8.74 -14.03
CA LEU A 297 -10.87 10.16 -13.96
C LEU A 297 -9.59 10.44 -14.74
N ASP A 298 -8.52 9.70 -14.47
CA ASP A 298 -7.21 9.92 -15.06
C ASP A 298 -7.22 9.74 -16.57
N ARG A 299 -7.95 8.74 -17.08
CA ARG A 299 -8.14 8.54 -18.52
C ARG A 299 -8.83 9.75 -19.16
N LEU A 300 -9.92 10.23 -18.57
CA LEU A 300 -10.65 11.37 -19.11
C LEU A 300 -9.81 12.65 -19.09
N ILE A 301 -9.00 12.87 -18.05
CA ILE A 301 -8.07 14.01 -17.97
C ILE A 301 -6.94 13.90 -19.01
N ALA A 302 -6.49 12.69 -19.32
CA ALA A 302 -5.53 12.41 -20.39
C ALA A 302 -6.17 12.46 -21.80
N GLY A 303 -7.45 12.82 -21.93
CA GLY A 303 -8.15 12.88 -23.21
C GLY A 303 -8.52 11.53 -23.81
N LEU A 304 -8.41 10.45 -23.03
CA LEU A 304 -8.81 9.10 -23.43
C LEU A 304 -10.30 8.90 -23.13
N ASP A 305 -11.05 8.48 -24.15
CA ASP A 305 -12.44 8.09 -23.94
C ASP A 305 -12.52 6.85 -23.03
N VAL A 306 -13.63 6.75 -22.29
CA VAL A 306 -13.99 5.62 -21.45
C VAL A 306 -15.40 5.16 -21.87
N THR A 307 -15.46 4.01 -22.52
CA THR A 307 -16.71 3.40 -22.96
C THR A 307 -17.27 2.43 -21.92
N ALA A 308 -18.53 2.02 -22.08
CA ALA A 308 -19.13 0.97 -21.26
C ALA A 308 -18.37 -0.37 -21.34
N LYS A 309 -17.81 -0.67 -22.52
CA LYS A 309 -16.97 -1.87 -22.77
C LYS A 309 -15.63 -1.76 -22.04
N ASP A 310 -15.00 -0.59 -22.05
CA ASP A 310 -13.75 -0.38 -21.33
C ASP A 310 -13.91 -0.63 -19.84
N ILE A 311 -14.95 -0.07 -19.23
CA ILE A 311 -15.23 -0.29 -17.81
C ILE A 311 -15.54 -1.77 -17.55
N ALA A 312 -16.30 -2.44 -18.41
CA ALA A 312 -16.54 -3.88 -18.27
C ALA A 312 -15.24 -4.71 -18.27
N GLY A 313 -14.24 -4.27 -19.04
CA GLY A 313 -12.93 -4.91 -19.12
C GLY A 313 -12.01 -4.68 -17.93
N MET A 314 -12.37 -3.80 -16.98
CA MET A 314 -11.53 -3.47 -15.81
C MET A 314 -11.56 -4.53 -14.71
N GLY A 315 -12.25 -5.66 -14.91
CA GLY A 315 -12.38 -6.72 -13.91
C GLY A 315 -11.07 -7.45 -13.62
N VAL A 316 -10.22 -7.65 -14.64
CA VAL A 316 -8.89 -8.26 -14.46
C VAL A 316 -7.97 -7.24 -13.80
N GLY A 317 -7.49 -7.56 -12.60
CA GLY A 317 -6.74 -6.61 -11.76
C GLY A 317 -7.62 -5.57 -11.05
N GLY A 318 -8.96 -5.68 -11.17
CA GLY A 318 -9.89 -4.73 -10.55
C GLY A 318 -10.03 -4.85 -9.03
N LEU A 319 -9.33 -5.77 -8.38
CA LEU A 319 -9.27 -5.86 -6.91
C LEU A 319 -8.05 -5.06 -6.42
N LEU A 320 -8.24 -3.78 -6.15
CA LEU A 320 -7.13 -2.84 -5.87
C LEU A 320 -6.57 -3.01 -4.48
N MET A 321 -7.44 -3.33 -3.53
CA MET A 321 -7.07 -3.59 -2.15
C MET A 321 -7.98 -4.67 -1.58
N GLU A 322 -7.43 -5.59 -0.79
CA GLU A 322 -8.23 -6.28 0.20
C GLU A 322 -8.64 -5.25 1.27
N ILE A 323 -9.92 -4.91 1.29
CA ILE A 323 -10.48 -4.16 2.41
C ILE A 323 -10.59 -5.14 3.58
N PRO A 324 -9.92 -4.92 4.73
CA PRO A 324 -10.00 -5.82 5.89
C PRO A 324 -11.42 -5.99 6.46
N THR A 325 -12.37 -5.17 6.00
CA THR A 325 -13.76 -5.13 6.44
C THR A 325 -14.67 -4.80 5.25
N ARG A 326 -14.84 -5.75 4.34
CA ARG A 326 -16.07 -5.78 3.55
C ARG A 326 -17.18 -6.29 4.50
N PRO A 327 -18.34 -5.61 4.65
CA PRO A 327 -19.54 -6.31 5.07
C PRO A 327 -19.84 -7.30 3.93
N GLN A 328 -19.32 -8.52 4.03
CA GLN A 328 -19.42 -9.50 2.95
C GLN A 328 -20.90 -9.83 2.70
N PRO A 329 -21.36 -9.87 1.44
CA PRO A 329 -22.45 -10.77 1.08
C PRO A 329 -21.97 -12.17 1.43
N ARG A 330 -22.75 -12.91 2.23
CA ARG A 330 -22.47 -14.25 2.76
C ARG A 330 -21.84 -15.18 1.70
N GLU A 331 -20.52 -15.18 1.55
CA GLU A 331 -19.82 -16.43 1.33
C GLU A 331 -19.82 -17.11 2.69
N PRO A 332 -20.49 -18.28 2.84
CA PRO A 332 -20.27 -19.08 4.02
C PRO A 332 -18.78 -19.41 4.01
N LEU A 333 -18.05 -18.82 4.95
CA LEU A 333 -16.71 -19.29 5.29
C LEU A 333 -16.81 -20.82 5.37
N PRO A 334 -15.89 -21.58 4.72
CA PRO A 334 -15.91 -23.02 4.82
C PRO A 334 -15.97 -23.35 6.31
N ALA A 335 -17.00 -24.11 6.71
CA ALA A 335 -17.24 -24.44 8.09
C ALA A 335 -15.90 -24.84 8.73
N PRO A 336 -15.46 -24.18 9.81
CA PRO A 336 -14.16 -24.47 10.37
C PRO A 336 -14.14 -25.95 10.71
N LYS A 337 -13.20 -26.68 10.09
CA LYS A 337 -12.86 -28.03 10.49
C LYS A 337 -12.59 -27.98 11.99
N SER A 338 -13.42 -28.68 12.74
CA SER A 338 -13.28 -28.81 14.18
C SER A 338 -11.89 -29.40 14.50
N GLU A 339 -11.05 -28.63 15.17
CA GLU A 339 -10.59 -28.91 16.54
C GLU A 339 -9.73 -27.74 17.04
N SER A 340 -10.17 -27.19 18.18
CA SER A 340 -9.64 -26.09 18.98
C SER A 340 -8.12 -25.86 18.95
N ALA A 341 -7.69 -24.80 18.26
CA ALA A 341 -6.61 -23.95 18.75
C ALA A 341 -7.26 -22.65 19.23
N GLU A 342 -7.33 -22.41 20.54
CA GLU A 342 -7.82 -21.13 21.05
C GLU A 342 -7.00 -19.98 20.44
N LEU A 343 -7.67 -18.90 20.01
CA LEU A 343 -6.97 -17.70 19.55
C LEU A 343 -6.07 -17.17 20.67
N LYS A 344 -4.76 -17.22 20.41
CA LYS A 344 -3.72 -16.81 21.34
C LYS A 344 -3.68 -15.29 21.42
N VAL A 345 -3.56 -14.76 22.63
CA VAL A 345 -3.44 -13.33 22.90
C VAL A 345 -2.26 -13.12 23.82
N ASP A 346 -1.31 -12.29 23.42
CA ASP A 346 -0.20 -11.87 24.28
C ASP A 346 -0.56 -10.55 24.99
N ILE A 347 -0.06 -10.36 26.21
CA ILE A 347 -0.11 -9.07 26.89
C ILE A 347 1.19 -8.32 26.65
N VAL A 348 1.07 -7.05 26.25
CA VAL A 348 2.16 -6.09 26.22
C VAL A 348 1.97 -5.11 27.38
N LEU A 349 2.74 -5.30 28.44
CA LEU A 349 2.77 -4.46 29.64
C LEU A 349 3.74 -3.29 29.44
N LEU A 350 3.22 -2.08 29.36
CA LEU A 350 4.02 -0.87 29.18
C LEU A 350 4.55 -0.36 30.53
N ALA A 351 5.85 -0.56 30.78
CA ALA A 351 6.54 -0.21 32.02
C ALA A 351 7.79 0.67 31.79
N ALA A 352 7.84 1.40 30.65
CA ALA A 352 8.98 2.22 30.25
C ALA A 352 8.90 3.71 30.69
N GLY A 353 7.78 4.11 31.30
CA GLY A 353 7.47 5.52 31.60
C GLY A 353 8.41 6.19 32.61
N ARG A 354 8.63 7.50 32.43
CA ARG A 354 9.55 8.31 33.25
C ARG A 354 9.01 8.75 34.60
N SER A 355 7.72 8.53 34.88
CA SER A 355 7.03 9.04 36.09
C SER A 355 7.16 10.57 36.28
N SER A 356 7.31 11.34 35.20
CA SER A 356 7.68 12.77 35.27
C SER A 356 6.71 13.64 36.08
N ARG A 357 5.43 13.25 36.15
CA ARG A 357 4.37 13.96 36.90
C ARG A 357 4.39 13.69 38.41
N MET A 358 5.13 12.66 38.84
CA MET A 358 5.27 12.31 40.26
C MET A 358 6.29 13.17 41.00
N GLY A 359 7.13 13.93 40.27
CA GLY A 359 8.15 14.82 40.84
C GLY A 359 9.17 14.11 41.75
N GLY A 360 9.28 12.78 41.69
CA GLY A 360 9.98 11.94 42.66
C GLY A 360 10.20 10.49 42.17
N PRO A 361 10.30 9.50 43.08
CA PRO A 361 10.65 8.12 42.74
C PRO A 361 9.65 7.45 41.77
N ASN A 362 10.11 6.38 41.10
CA ASN A 362 9.35 5.73 40.03
C ASN A 362 8.05 5.10 40.57
N LYS A 363 6.88 5.58 40.09
CA LYS A 363 5.55 5.11 40.57
C LYS A 363 5.35 3.61 40.41
N LEU A 364 5.98 3.00 39.41
CA LEU A 364 5.90 1.57 39.14
C LEU A 364 6.51 0.73 40.27
N LEU A 365 7.38 1.33 41.09
CA LEU A 365 8.03 0.70 42.25
C LEU A 365 7.32 1.02 43.58
N ALA A 366 6.27 1.84 43.56
CA ALA A 366 5.46 2.09 44.75
C ALA A 366 4.85 0.80 45.26
N LEU A 367 4.80 0.65 46.58
CA LEU A 367 4.25 -0.54 47.22
C LEU A 367 2.74 -0.38 47.41
N PHE A 368 2.01 -1.36 46.92
CA PHE A 368 0.61 -1.59 47.27
C PHE A 368 0.54 -2.91 48.03
N ASP A 369 0.06 -2.87 49.26
CA ASP A 369 0.04 -4.03 50.16
C ASP A 369 1.43 -4.71 50.26
N GLY A 370 2.50 -3.90 50.34
CA GLY A 370 3.89 -4.36 50.43
C GLY A 370 4.52 -4.82 49.12
N LYS A 371 3.83 -4.69 47.98
CA LYS A 371 4.28 -5.20 46.68
C LYS A 371 4.44 -4.10 45.62
N PRO A 372 5.54 -4.07 44.84
CA PRO A 372 5.70 -3.09 43.76
C PRO A 372 4.55 -3.15 42.76
N LEU A 373 4.04 -1.97 42.36
CA LEU A 373 2.90 -1.85 41.45
C LEU A 373 3.12 -2.61 40.13
N VAL A 374 4.28 -2.48 39.50
CA VAL A 374 4.59 -3.19 38.26
C VAL A 374 4.59 -4.71 38.45
N ARG A 375 5.02 -5.20 39.61
CA ARG A 375 5.00 -6.63 39.94
C ARG A 375 3.57 -7.12 40.09
N ARG A 376 2.73 -6.35 40.80
CA ARG A 376 1.29 -6.65 40.94
C ARG A 376 0.60 -6.72 39.59
N THR A 377 0.86 -5.78 38.69
CA THR A 377 0.26 -5.75 37.34
C THR A 377 0.77 -6.92 36.48
N ALA A 378 2.06 -7.25 36.53
CA ALA A 378 2.64 -8.37 35.81
C ALA A 378 2.08 -9.72 36.29
N GLU A 379 1.95 -9.93 37.59
CA GLU A 379 1.34 -11.16 38.13
C GLU A 379 -0.12 -11.32 37.74
N ARG A 380 -0.87 -10.21 37.66
CA ARG A 380 -2.24 -10.24 37.16
C ARG A 380 -2.32 -10.58 35.68
N ALA A 381 -1.38 -10.08 34.87
CA ALA A 381 -1.25 -10.47 33.46
C ALA A 381 -0.94 -11.97 33.33
N LEU A 382 0.01 -12.49 34.13
CA LEU A 382 0.36 -13.91 34.16
C LEU A 382 -0.76 -14.82 34.70
N GLY A 383 -1.60 -14.29 35.58
CA GLY A 383 -2.78 -14.99 36.10
C GLY A 383 -4.01 -14.95 35.17
N SER A 384 -3.88 -14.36 33.98
CA SER A 384 -4.96 -14.29 32.98
C SER A 384 -4.85 -15.42 31.96
N LYS A 385 -5.83 -15.51 31.05
CA LYS A 385 -5.86 -16.40 29.88
C LYS A 385 -4.88 -16.01 28.76
N ALA A 386 -4.03 -15.01 28.97
CA ALA A 386 -3.04 -14.61 27.98
C ALA A 386 -2.02 -15.73 27.75
N SER A 387 -1.56 -15.88 26.51
CA SER A 387 -0.59 -16.89 26.10
C SER A 387 0.85 -16.53 26.45
N GLY A 388 1.12 -15.23 26.63
CA GLY A 388 2.42 -14.72 27.03
C GLY A 388 2.32 -13.31 27.58
N THR A 389 3.30 -12.90 28.38
CA THR A 389 3.41 -11.53 28.91
C THR A 389 4.75 -10.93 28.53
N ILE A 390 4.69 -9.83 27.79
CA ILE A 390 5.84 -9.03 27.35
C ILE A 390 5.86 -7.75 28.16
N VAL A 391 6.96 -7.47 28.86
CA VAL A 391 7.15 -6.25 29.64
C VAL A 391 8.11 -5.32 28.91
N VAL A 392 7.60 -4.16 28.52
CA VAL A 392 8.41 -3.11 27.88
C VAL A 392 9.08 -2.27 28.96
N THR A 393 10.41 -2.29 29.00
CA THR A 393 11.21 -1.55 29.99
C THR A 393 12.00 -0.41 29.35
N GLY A 394 12.23 0.66 30.11
CA GLY A 394 12.92 1.87 29.65
C GLY A 394 13.58 2.59 30.83
N HIS A 395 12.96 3.68 31.32
CA HIS A 395 13.47 4.42 32.47
C HIS A 395 13.64 3.51 33.72
N GLN A 396 14.83 3.54 34.34
CA GLN A 396 15.19 2.69 35.49
C GLN A 396 14.96 1.17 35.24
N ARG A 397 15.22 0.69 34.02
CA ARG A 397 15.01 -0.72 33.62
C ARG A 397 15.53 -1.75 34.62
N GLU A 398 16.70 -1.54 35.22
CA GLU A 398 17.31 -2.52 36.14
C GLU A 398 16.47 -2.67 37.42
N ARG A 399 15.92 -1.58 37.96
CA ARG A 399 15.02 -1.61 39.12
C ARG A 399 13.70 -2.31 38.77
N VAL A 400 13.15 -2.05 37.59
CA VAL A 400 11.90 -2.69 37.11
C VAL A 400 12.12 -4.19 36.89
N ARG A 401 13.22 -4.59 36.24
CA ARG A 401 13.59 -6.01 36.06
C ARG A 401 13.81 -6.72 37.39
N THR A 402 14.48 -6.06 38.35
CA THR A 402 14.67 -6.59 39.70
C THR A 402 13.34 -6.81 40.42
N ALA A 403 12.41 -5.85 40.34
CA ALA A 403 11.07 -5.99 40.92
C ALA A 403 10.27 -7.15 40.30
N LEU A 404 10.55 -7.52 39.05
CA LEU A 404 9.92 -8.62 38.32
C LEU A 404 10.69 -9.95 38.38
N SER A 405 11.79 -10.01 39.15
CA SER A 405 12.59 -11.23 39.29
C SER A 405 11.74 -12.42 39.75
N GLY A 406 11.93 -13.56 39.06
CA GLY A 406 11.21 -14.81 39.28
C GLY A 406 9.85 -14.94 38.59
N LEU A 407 9.42 -13.94 37.80
CA LEU A 407 8.20 -14.03 36.99
C LEU A 407 8.51 -14.50 35.57
N ASP A 408 7.61 -15.29 34.98
CA ASP A 408 7.73 -15.81 33.61
C ASP A 408 7.30 -14.75 32.58
N VAL A 409 8.13 -13.72 32.41
CA VAL A 409 7.88 -12.61 31.49
C VAL A 409 9.00 -12.46 30.47
N THR A 410 8.63 -12.06 29.25
CA THR A 410 9.59 -11.67 28.21
C THR A 410 9.86 -10.17 28.29
N PHE A 411 11.13 -9.76 28.32
CA PHE A 411 11.48 -8.34 28.33
C PHE A 411 11.68 -7.78 26.92
N ALA A 412 11.09 -6.61 26.68
CA ALA A 412 11.35 -5.77 25.51
C ALA A 412 12.01 -4.47 25.97
N ASP A 413 13.24 -4.21 25.52
CA ASP A 413 13.95 -2.98 25.85
C ASP A 413 13.56 -1.87 24.88
N ASN A 414 13.13 -0.73 25.42
CA ASN A 414 12.88 0.49 24.66
C ASN A 414 13.94 1.55 25.03
N PRO A 415 15.06 1.65 24.29
CA PRO A 415 16.05 2.69 24.53
C PRO A 415 15.51 4.11 24.24
N ASP A 416 14.50 4.21 23.38
CA ASP A 416 13.90 5.45 22.91
C ASP A 416 12.66 5.87 23.73
N PHE A 417 12.57 5.41 24.98
CA PHE A 417 11.41 5.67 25.87
C PHE A 417 11.09 7.16 26.08
N ALA A 418 12.04 8.05 25.80
CA ALA A 418 11.84 9.50 25.84
C ALA A 418 10.94 10.03 24.70
N ASN A 419 10.77 9.27 23.61
CA ASN A 419 10.03 9.68 22.41
C ASN A 419 8.51 9.47 22.53
N GLY A 420 8.01 9.07 23.71
CA GLY A 420 6.58 8.93 24.00
C GLY A 420 6.05 7.50 23.87
N LEU A 421 4.73 7.34 24.08
CA LEU A 421 4.06 6.03 24.17
C LEU A 421 4.23 5.15 22.91
N SER A 422 4.29 5.76 21.72
CA SER A 422 4.44 5.04 20.45
C SER A 422 5.71 4.19 20.38
N SER A 423 6.83 4.69 20.88
CA SER A 423 8.12 3.94 20.93
C SER A 423 7.99 2.66 21.77
N SER A 424 7.27 2.74 22.89
CA SER A 424 7.07 1.61 23.80
C SER A 424 6.12 0.58 23.20
N LEU A 425 5.06 1.05 22.52
CA LEU A 425 4.13 0.18 21.80
C LEU A 425 4.84 -0.59 20.68
N LYS A 426 5.70 0.07 19.88
CA LYS A 426 6.50 -0.59 18.84
C LYS A 426 7.42 -1.66 19.42
N ALA A 427 8.17 -1.34 20.47
CA ALA A 427 9.08 -2.28 21.11
C ALA A 427 8.36 -3.52 21.65
N GLY A 428 7.17 -3.33 22.23
CA GLY A 428 6.33 -4.42 22.73
C GLY A 428 5.74 -5.30 21.62
N ILE A 429 5.12 -4.69 20.60
CA ILE A 429 4.49 -5.42 19.49
C ILE A 429 5.53 -6.22 18.68
N ALA A 430 6.76 -5.70 18.53
CA ALA A 430 7.85 -6.41 17.85
C ALA A 430 8.26 -7.72 18.55
N LYS A 431 7.86 -7.94 19.81
CA LYS A 431 8.14 -9.15 20.58
C LYS A 431 6.96 -10.10 20.70
N VAL A 432 5.78 -9.73 20.19
CA VAL A 432 4.57 -10.57 20.20
C VAL A 432 4.78 -11.82 19.33
N ALA A 433 4.33 -12.97 19.82
CA ALA A 433 4.59 -14.25 19.17
C ALA A 433 4.05 -14.30 17.72
N GLY A 434 4.75 -15.02 16.84
CA GLY A 434 4.41 -15.15 15.42
C GLY A 434 3.04 -15.79 15.15
N ASP A 435 2.46 -16.47 16.12
CA ASP A 435 1.15 -17.15 16.07
C ASP A 435 0.08 -16.48 16.96
N ALA A 436 0.38 -15.38 17.65
CA ALA A 436 -0.62 -14.62 18.41
C ALA A 436 -1.64 -13.95 17.47
N ALA A 437 -2.92 -14.09 17.78
CA ALA A 437 -4.02 -13.48 17.03
C ALA A 437 -4.21 -11.98 17.38
N GLY A 438 -3.77 -11.56 18.56
CA GLY A 438 -3.83 -10.17 19.00
C GLY A 438 -2.90 -9.90 20.18
N ALA A 439 -2.76 -8.62 20.51
CA ALA A 439 -1.97 -8.16 21.65
C ALA A 439 -2.79 -7.20 22.53
N MET A 440 -2.84 -7.48 23.82
CA MET A 440 -3.47 -6.61 24.80
C MET A 440 -2.46 -5.65 25.41
N ILE A 441 -2.67 -4.37 25.20
CA ILE A 441 -1.85 -3.29 25.74
C ILE A 441 -2.35 -2.94 27.14
N VAL A 442 -1.52 -3.22 28.15
CA VAL A 442 -1.78 -2.95 29.56
C VAL A 442 -0.77 -1.92 30.05
N LEU A 443 -1.22 -0.91 30.81
CA LEU A 443 -0.32 0.07 31.40
C LEU A 443 0.16 -0.40 32.77
N GLY A 444 1.45 -0.21 33.07
CA GLY A 444 2.09 -0.71 34.30
C GLY A 444 1.56 -0.08 35.59
N ASP A 445 0.87 1.04 35.49
CA ASP A 445 0.41 1.91 36.57
C ASP A 445 -1.10 1.82 36.84
N MET A 446 -1.72 0.69 36.49
CA MET A 446 -3.15 0.43 36.68
C MET A 446 -3.42 -0.51 37.87
N PRO A 447 -3.48 -0.02 39.13
CA PRO A 447 -3.67 -0.85 40.31
C PRO A 447 -5.07 -1.49 40.41
N GLY A 448 -6.05 -0.98 39.65
CA GLY A 448 -7.44 -1.42 39.70
C GLY A 448 -7.80 -2.58 38.76
N VAL A 449 -6.97 -2.91 37.76
CA VAL A 449 -7.27 -3.96 36.76
C VAL A 449 -6.95 -5.34 37.33
N ALA A 450 -7.90 -6.28 37.34
CA ALA A 450 -7.70 -7.66 37.80
C ALA A 450 -7.54 -8.66 36.65
N SER A 451 -7.04 -9.87 36.92
CA SER A 451 -6.90 -10.94 35.91
C SER A 451 -8.23 -11.29 35.23
N ALA A 452 -9.32 -11.31 36.00
CA ALA A 452 -10.66 -11.55 35.47
C ALA A 452 -11.13 -10.46 34.48
N ASP A 453 -10.65 -9.23 34.62
CA ASP A 453 -10.96 -8.14 33.67
C ASP A 453 -10.22 -8.38 32.35
N LEU A 454 -8.94 -8.77 32.43
CA LEU A 454 -8.14 -9.17 31.25
C LEU A 454 -8.81 -10.35 30.53
N ASP A 455 -9.27 -11.35 31.28
CA ASP A 455 -9.98 -12.51 30.73
C ASP A 455 -11.27 -12.12 30.01
N ARG A 456 -12.03 -11.14 30.53
CA ARG A 456 -13.24 -10.63 29.86
C ARG A 456 -12.91 -9.98 28.52
N LEU A 457 -11.81 -9.24 28.42
CA LEU A 457 -11.36 -8.65 27.16
C LEU A 457 -10.89 -9.74 26.18
N ILE A 458 -10.15 -10.75 26.64
CA ILE A 458 -9.71 -11.90 25.82
C ILE A 458 -10.92 -12.70 25.32
N ASP A 459 -11.89 -12.96 26.19
CA ASP A 459 -13.11 -13.69 25.84
C ASP A 459 -13.96 -12.89 24.83
N ALA A 460 -14.06 -11.56 24.98
CA ALA A 460 -14.72 -10.70 23.99
C ALA A 460 -14.00 -10.70 22.65
N PHE A 461 -12.66 -10.70 22.66
CA PHE A 461 -11.86 -10.78 21.44
C PHE A 461 -12.03 -12.12 20.73
N ARG A 462 -12.02 -13.22 21.49
CA ARG A 462 -12.29 -14.57 20.97
C ARG A 462 -13.70 -14.69 20.40
N LYS A 463 -14.71 -14.09 21.06
CA LYS A 463 -16.09 -13.99 20.55
C LYS A 463 -16.19 -13.17 19.25
N SER A 464 -15.33 -12.18 19.08
CA SER A 464 -15.18 -11.43 17.83
C SER A 464 -14.29 -12.13 16.79
N GLU A 465 -13.92 -13.40 17.02
CA GLU A 465 -13.03 -14.19 16.17
C GLU A 465 -11.67 -13.53 15.91
N GLY A 466 -11.20 -12.71 16.86
CA GLY A 466 -9.93 -12.01 16.78
C GLY A 466 -9.88 -10.83 15.80
N ARG A 467 -11.04 -10.33 15.36
CA ARG A 467 -11.12 -9.29 14.30
C ARG A 467 -11.33 -7.87 14.86
N SER A 468 -11.96 -7.74 16.02
CA SER A 468 -12.30 -6.43 16.59
C SER A 468 -11.21 -5.89 17.51
N VAL A 469 -11.16 -4.56 17.64
CA VAL A 469 -10.47 -3.91 18.75
C VAL A 469 -11.35 -4.05 19.99
N VAL A 470 -10.82 -4.62 21.06
CA VAL A 470 -11.55 -4.75 22.33
C VAL A 470 -10.97 -3.78 23.33
N ARG A 471 -11.80 -2.95 23.93
CA ARG A 471 -11.34 -1.88 24.82
C ARG A 471 -12.08 -1.92 26.15
N ALA A 472 -11.35 -1.74 27.24
CA ALA A 472 -11.94 -1.53 28.55
C ALA A 472 -12.73 -0.22 28.61
N SER A 473 -13.86 -0.22 29.29
CA SER A 473 -14.69 0.96 29.51
C SER A 473 -15.21 1.03 30.94
N HIS A 474 -15.58 2.24 31.36
CA HIS A 474 -16.22 2.54 32.62
C HIS A 474 -17.30 3.62 32.42
N GLU A 475 -18.56 3.30 32.71
CA GLU A 475 -19.70 4.21 32.54
C GLU A 475 -19.80 4.79 31.11
N GLY A 476 -19.53 3.94 30.11
CA GLY A 476 -19.51 4.34 28.70
C GLY A 476 -18.31 5.21 28.31
N LYS A 477 -17.41 5.52 29.24
CA LYS A 477 -16.12 6.17 28.96
C LYS A 477 -15.08 5.12 28.65
N ARG A 478 -14.34 5.35 27.59
CA ARG A 478 -13.19 4.54 27.21
C ARG A 478 -12.10 4.53 28.27
N GLY A 479 -11.40 3.42 28.38
CA GLY A 479 -10.27 3.23 29.28
C GLY A 479 -9.22 2.26 28.71
N ASN A 480 -8.35 1.79 29.60
CA ASN A 480 -7.36 0.75 29.35
C ASN A 480 -7.69 -0.47 30.23
N PRO A 481 -7.28 -1.70 29.87
CA PRO A 481 -6.47 -2.11 28.72
C PRO A 481 -7.18 -2.04 27.36
N VAL A 482 -6.38 -2.14 26.28
CA VAL A 482 -6.88 -2.21 24.90
C VAL A 482 -6.26 -3.42 24.20
N LEU A 483 -7.08 -4.32 23.66
CA LEU A 483 -6.67 -5.46 22.87
C LEU A 483 -6.78 -5.12 21.37
N LEU A 484 -5.65 -5.22 20.69
CA LEU A 484 -5.49 -4.92 19.27
C LEU A 484 -5.39 -6.23 18.46
N PRO A 485 -6.18 -6.40 17.40
CA PRO A 485 -6.03 -7.53 16.50
C PRO A 485 -4.68 -7.44 15.76
N ARG A 486 -4.14 -8.60 15.36
CA ARG A 486 -2.87 -8.66 14.62
C ARG A 486 -2.87 -7.85 13.32
N SER A 487 -4.02 -7.67 12.68
CA SER A 487 -4.17 -6.79 11.50
C SER A 487 -3.65 -5.37 11.72
N LEU A 488 -3.63 -4.87 12.97
CA LEU A 488 -3.13 -3.54 13.30
C LEU A 488 -1.61 -3.47 13.53
N PHE A 489 -0.89 -4.60 13.64
CA PHE A 489 0.52 -4.58 14.06
C PHE A 489 1.42 -3.86 13.05
N ALA A 490 1.17 -4.02 11.76
CA ALA A 490 1.91 -3.30 10.71
C ALA A 490 1.70 -1.79 10.82
N ALA A 491 0.47 -1.35 11.09
CA ALA A 491 0.14 0.07 11.23
C ALA A 491 0.80 0.69 12.49
N ILE A 492 0.95 -0.07 13.57
CA ILE A 492 1.66 0.36 14.79
C ILE A 492 3.14 0.69 14.52
N ALA A 493 3.80 -0.03 13.60
CA ALA A 493 5.19 0.23 13.24
C ALA A 493 5.41 1.66 12.71
N HIS A 494 4.38 2.28 12.14
CA HIS A 494 4.42 3.61 11.54
C HIS A 494 3.94 4.75 12.47
N LEU A 495 3.60 4.47 13.73
CA LEU A 495 3.19 5.52 14.68
C LEU A 495 4.33 6.45 15.09
N GLU A 496 4.05 7.73 15.30
CA GLU A 496 5.04 8.71 15.78
C GLU A 496 4.48 9.54 16.96
N GLY A 497 5.39 10.01 17.81
CA GLY A 497 5.10 10.90 18.95
C GLY A 497 4.32 10.23 20.09
N ASP A 498 3.61 11.02 20.89
CA ASP A 498 2.80 10.53 22.01
C ASP A 498 1.39 10.08 21.58
N THR A 499 1.30 9.57 20.36
CA THR A 499 0.05 9.13 19.76
C THR A 499 -0.20 7.67 20.12
N GLY A 500 -1.16 7.41 21.02
CA GLY A 500 -1.58 6.05 21.36
C GLY A 500 -2.30 5.35 20.19
N ALA A 501 -2.63 4.06 20.36
CA ALA A 501 -3.29 3.24 19.32
C ALA A 501 -4.64 3.80 18.82
N ARG A 502 -5.21 4.81 19.49
CA ARG A 502 -6.47 5.49 19.16
C ARG A 502 -6.60 5.87 17.69
N HIS A 503 -5.59 6.53 17.12
CA HIS A 503 -5.68 7.04 15.75
C HIS A 503 -5.72 5.90 14.71
N LEU A 504 -5.13 4.75 15.04
CA LEU A 504 -5.17 3.57 14.17
C LEU A 504 -6.56 2.94 14.11
N VAL A 505 -7.24 2.86 15.26
CA VAL A 505 -8.59 2.30 15.35
C VAL A 505 -9.58 3.13 14.52
N GLU A 506 -9.47 4.47 14.59
CA GLU A 506 -10.33 5.39 13.84
C GLU A 506 -9.97 5.44 12.33
N ALA A 507 -8.69 5.24 11.96
CA ALA A 507 -8.22 5.29 10.58
C ALA A 507 -8.50 4.00 9.78
N GLU A 508 -8.43 2.83 10.44
CA GLU A 508 -8.61 1.52 9.79
C GLU A 508 -10.06 1.01 9.82
N GLY A 509 -10.98 1.72 10.50
CA GLY A 509 -12.42 1.42 10.45
C GLY A 509 -12.82 0.07 11.06
N LEU A 510 -12.02 -0.47 11.98
CA LEU A 510 -12.30 -1.73 12.67
C LEU A 510 -13.45 -1.58 13.67
N ASP A 511 -14.23 -2.67 13.82
CA ASP A 511 -15.23 -2.77 14.86
C ASP A 511 -14.57 -2.65 16.25
N VAL A 512 -15.18 -1.83 17.10
CA VAL A 512 -14.74 -1.62 18.48
C VAL A 512 -15.76 -2.24 19.42
N VAL A 513 -15.29 -3.16 20.25
CA VAL A 513 -16.08 -3.77 21.33
C VAL A 513 -15.64 -3.16 22.65
N ASP A 514 -16.53 -2.40 23.28
CA ASP A 514 -16.30 -1.86 24.62
C ASP A 514 -16.73 -2.90 25.68
N VAL A 515 -15.83 -3.20 26.62
CA VAL A 515 -16.06 -4.13 27.73
C VAL A 515 -16.04 -3.34 29.04
N GLU A 516 -17.15 -3.33 29.75
CA GLU A 516 -17.28 -2.65 31.05
C GLU A 516 -16.51 -3.44 32.13
N ILE A 517 -15.46 -2.83 32.68
CA ILE A 517 -14.63 -3.43 33.75
C ILE A 517 -14.60 -2.57 35.03
N GLY A 518 -15.47 -1.57 35.12
CA GLY A 518 -15.57 -0.69 36.28
C GLY A 518 -14.42 0.32 36.35
N LYS A 519 -14.29 0.96 37.53
CA LYS A 519 -13.33 2.04 37.79
C LYS A 519 -11.89 1.71 37.41
N GLY A 520 -11.50 0.43 37.45
CA GLY A 520 -10.17 -0.03 37.04
C GLY A 520 -9.80 0.36 35.60
N ALA A 521 -10.78 0.56 34.70
CA ALA A 521 -10.54 0.98 33.32
C ALA A 521 -9.94 2.38 33.19
N SER A 522 -10.21 3.26 34.17
CA SER A 522 -9.95 4.70 34.11
C SER A 522 -8.96 5.20 35.17
N ILE A 523 -8.44 4.31 36.01
CA ILE A 523 -7.53 4.68 37.10
C ILE A 523 -6.10 4.28 36.72
N ASP A 524 -5.35 5.24 36.22
CA ASP A 524 -3.90 5.26 36.20
C ASP A 524 -3.37 6.21 37.30
N VAL A 525 -2.36 5.78 38.05
CA VAL A 525 -1.82 6.58 39.17
C VAL A 525 -0.75 7.56 38.68
N ASP A 526 -1.19 8.67 38.11
CA ASP A 526 -0.31 9.64 37.46
C ASP A 526 0.27 10.74 38.38
N THR A 527 -0.33 10.95 39.55
CA THR A 527 0.13 11.90 40.58
C THR A 527 0.30 11.22 41.93
N ARG A 528 1.04 11.86 42.85
CA ARG A 528 1.25 11.34 44.21
C ARG A 528 -0.09 11.15 44.95
N GLU A 529 -0.99 12.12 44.84
CA GLU A 529 -2.30 12.09 45.48
C GLU A 529 -3.18 10.96 44.92
N ALA A 530 -3.12 10.71 43.61
CA ALA A 530 -3.83 9.60 42.97
C ALA A 530 -3.26 8.25 43.40
N LEU A 531 -1.95 8.15 43.56
CA LEU A 531 -1.26 6.95 44.01
C LEU A 531 -1.60 6.60 45.47
N GLU A 532 -1.52 7.58 46.36
CA GLU A 532 -1.86 7.42 47.78
C GLU A 532 -3.35 7.13 47.96
N GLY A 533 -4.22 7.83 47.23
CA GLY A 533 -5.67 7.57 47.22
C GLY A 533 -6.06 6.19 46.70
N ALA A 534 -5.22 5.57 45.88
CA ALA A 534 -5.37 4.18 45.43
C ALA A 534 -4.74 3.15 46.40
N GLY A 535 -4.14 3.60 47.51
CA GLY A 535 -3.51 2.75 48.53
C GLY A 535 -2.02 2.45 48.30
N GLY A 536 -1.33 3.23 47.47
CA GLY A 536 0.09 3.08 47.19
C GLY A 536 0.97 3.89 48.13
N VAL A 537 2.18 3.38 48.40
CA VAL A 537 3.22 4.06 49.18
C VAL A 537 4.50 4.14 48.34
N LEU A 538 4.97 5.36 48.07
CA LEU A 538 6.23 5.56 47.35
C LEU A 538 7.42 5.04 48.16
N GLN A 539 8.42 4.51 47.46
CA GLN A 539 9.71 4.13 48.01
C GLN A 539 10.74 5.09 47.45
N ASP A 540 11.67 5.55 48.28
CA ASP A 540 12.74 6.46 47.82
C ASP A 540 13.69 5.82 46.78
#